data_AF-A0A2K2VSZ0-F1
#
_entry.id   AF-A0A2K2VSZ0-F1
#
_cell.length_a   1.000
_cell.length_b   1.000
_cell.length_c   1.000
_cell.angle_alpha   90.00
_cell.angle_beta   90.00
_cell.angle_gamma   90.00
#
_symmetry.space_group_name_H-M   'P 1'
#
loop_
_entity.id
_entity.type
_entity.pdbx_description
1 polymer ?
#
loop_
_entity_poly.entity_id
_entity_poly.type
_entity_poly.pdbx_seq_one_letter_code
_entity_poly.pdbx_strand_id
1 'polypeptide(L)'
;MQKQIQFSNHWGETLAGTFHVPTEDCRRGIILGHCFTCSRHTKILRDLSLALVEEGFKVLRFDFSGNGQSEGNFAESIYSKQISDMKVAASFMSTEGVSWFGLAGHSMGAMVALLAA
;
A
#
# COMPACT_ATOMS: atom_id res chain seq x y z
N MET A 1 -2.49 12.07 -10.87
CA MET A 1 -2.11 11.01 -11.84
C MET A 1 -2.00 9.66 -11.13
N GLN A 2 -2.43 8.57 -11.77
CA GLN A 2 -2.30 7.21 -11.24
C GLN A 2 -1.28 6.41 -12.07
N LYS A 3 -0.41 5.65 -11.40
CA LYS A 3 0.58 4.75 -12.01
C LYS A 3 0.48 3.35 -11.41
N GLN A 4 0.64 2.32 -12.23
CA GLN A 4 0.90 0.96 -11.73
C GLN A 4 2.38 0.83 -11.45
N ILE A 5 2.72 0.24 -10.31
CA ILE A 5 4.11 0.08 -9.87
C ILE A 5 4.32 -1.34 -9.35
N GLN A 6 5.58 -1.72 -9.26
CA GLN A 6 6.03 -2.96 -8.64
C GLN A 6 7.25 -2.67 -7.76
N PHE A 7 7.34 -3.37 -6.63
CA PHE A 7 8.47 -3.27 -5.72
C PHE A 7 8.67 -4.60 -4.99
N SER A 8 9.91 -4.97 -4.69
CA SER A 8 10.23 -6.27 -4.09
C SER A 8 10.16 -6.22 -2.57
N ASN A 9 9.61 -7.27 -1.95
CA ASN A 9 9.65 -7.46 -0.50
C ASN A 9 10.93 -8.19 -0.04
N HIS A 10 11.06 -8.39 1.27
CA HIS A 10 12.22 -9.08 1.87
C HIS A 10 12.33 -10.57 1.53
N TRP A 11 11.29 -11.17 0.93
CA TRP A 11 11.27 -12.57 0.48
C TRP A 11 11.59 -12.73 -1.01
N GLY A 12 11.94 -11.64 -1.70
CA GLY A 12 12.19 -11.65 -3.13
C GLY A 12 10.92 -11.72 -3.99
N GLU A 13 9.75 -11.50 -3.38
CA GLU A 13 8.47 -11.47 -4.08
C GLU A 13 8.16 -10.04 -4.53
N THR A 14 7.63 -9.94 -5.74
CA THR A 14 7.20 -8.68 -6.34
C THR A 14 5.80 -8.30 -5.83
N LEU A 15 5.70 -7.16 -5.16
CA LEU A 15 4.44 -6.58 -4.72
C LEU A 15 3.89 -5.62 -5.77
N ALA A 16 2.60 -5.76 -6.08
CA ALA A 16 1.91 -4.91 -7.04
C ALA A 16 1.21 -3.74 -6.35
N GLY A 17 1.52 -2.52 -6.79
CA GLY A 17 0.97 -1.29 -6.24
C GLY A 17 0.25 -0.43 -7.28
N THR A 18 -0.67 0.39 -6.81
CA THR A 18 -1.16 1.55 -7.53
C THR A 18 -0.77 2.80 -6.76
N PHE A 19 0.07 3.62 -7.40
CA PHE A 19 0.58 4.86 -6.84
C PHE A 19 -0.15 6.06 -7.43
N HIS A 20 -0.68 6.91 -6.57
CA HIS A 20 -1.36 8.14 -6.93
C HIS A 20 -0.51 9.32 -6.51
N VAL A 21 -0.28 10.22 -7.47
CA VAL A 21 0.52 11.43 -7.28
C VAL A 21 -0.36 12.63 -7.58
N PRO A 22 -0.51 13.59 -6.63
CA PRO A 22 -1.20 14.84 -6.89
C PRO A 22 -0.45 15.67 -7.94
N THR A 23 -1.11 16.69 -8.50
CA THR A 23 -0.49 17.58 -9.51
C THR A 23 0.61 18.46 -8.92
N GLU A 24 0.46 18.87 -7.67
CA GLU A 24 1.44 19.68 -6.94
C GLU A 24 2.48 18.79 -6.27
N ASP A 25 3.71 19.30 -6.12
CA ASP A 25 4.75 18.59 -5.37
C ASP A 25 4.35 18.46 -3.90
N CYS A 26 4.29 17.24 -3.40
CA CYS A 26 3.96 16.96 -2.01
C CYS A 26 4.88 15.89 -1.41
N ARG A 27 5.24 16.12 -0.15
CA ARG A 27 6.07 15.23 0.67
C ARG A 27 5.28 14.42 1.70
N ARG A 28 3.94 14.53 1.69
CA ARG A 28 3.03 13.79 2.55
C ARG A 28 2.44 12.61 1.78
N GLY A 29 2.35 11.45 2.42
CA GLY A 29 1.77 10.27 1.78
C GLY A 29 0.97 9.37 2.71
N ILE A 30 0.12 8.54 2.12
CA ILE A 30 -0.69 7.55 2.84
C ILE A 30 -0.54 6.20 2.15
N ILE A 31 -0.33 5.15 2.94
CA ILE A 31 -0.23 3.77 2.47
C ILE A 31 -1.47 3.01 2.92
N LEU A 32 -2.12 2.30 1.98
CA LEU A 32 -3.41 1.65 2.17
C LEU A 32 -3.31 0.13 2.00
N GLY A 33 -3.62 -0.60 3.08
CA GLY A 33 -3.75 -2.06 3.09
C GLY A 33 -5.20 -2.55 2.88
N HIS A 34 -5.38 -3.63 2.13
CA HIS A 34 -6.70 -4.21 1.84
C HIS A 34 -7.19 -5.21 2.90
N CYS A 35 -8.47 -5.59 2.80
CA CYS A 35 -9.10 -6.60 3.66
C CYS A 35 -8.62 -8.03 3.36
N PHE A 36 -8.94 -8.98 4.25
CA PHE A 36 -8.64 -10.40 4.03
C PHE A 36 -9.24 -10.90 2.72
N THR A 37 -8.48 -11.69 1.94
CA THR A 37 -8.83 -12.20 0.59
C THR A 37 -9.14 -11.15 -0.49
N CYS A 38 -9.00 -9.87 -0.16
CA CYS A 38 -9.27 -8.78 -1.09
C CYS A 38 -8.04 -8.46 -1.96
N SER A 39 -8.12 -7.35 -2.69
CA SER A 39 -6.99 -6.70 -3.34
C SER A 39 -7.07 -5.18 -3.17
N ARG A 40 -6.04 -4.49 -3.64
CA ARG A 40 -5.95 -3.03 -3.76
C ARG A 40 -7.06 -2.43 -4.61
N HIS A 41 -7.84 -3.22 -5.35
CA HIS A 41 -8.89 -2.76 -6.26
C HIS A 41 -10.28 -2.63 -5.62
N THR A 42 -10.43 -2.90 -4.32
CA THR A 42 -11.71 -2.68 -3.62
C THR A 42 -12.19 -1.24 -3.75
N LYS A 43 -13.52 -1.06 -3.81
CA LYS A 43 -14.14 0.26 -3.97
C LYS A 43 -13.69 1.24 -2.88
N ILE A 44 -13.69 0.79 -1.62
CA ILE A 44 -13.31 1.61 -0.48
C ILE A 44 -11.88 2.16 -0.59
N LEU A 45 -10.91 1.35 -1.02
CA LEU A 45 -9.53 1.82 -1.19
C LEU A 45 -9.39 2.75 -2.39
N ARG A 46 -10.13 2.51 -3.48
CA ARG A 46 -10.13 3.39 -4.65
C ARG A 46 -10.70 4.76 -4.32
N ASP A 47 -11.87 4.81 -3.70
CA ASP A 47 -12.54 6.06 -3.34
C ASP A 47 -11.67 6.86 -2.34
N LEU A 48 -11.16 6.20 -1.31
CA LEU A 48 -10.29 6.84 -0.31
C LEU A 48 -9.00 7.38 -0.94
N SER A 49 -8.41 6.66 -1.90
CA SER A 49 -7.21 7.15 -2.59
C SER A 49 -7.48 8.44 -3.36
N LEU A 50 -8.62 8.53 -4.05
CA LEU A 50 -8.97 9.72 -4.81
C LEU A 50 -9.20 10.91 -3.88
N ALA A 51 -9.97 10.73 -2.80
CA ALA A 51 -10.23 11.78 -1.82
C ALA A 51 -8.92 12.29 -1.16
N LEU A 52 -8.02 11.38 -0.77
CA LEU A 52 -6.73 11.77 -0.18
C LEU A 52 -5.82 12.49 -1.18
N VAL A 53 -5.87 12.14 -2.46
CA VAL A 53 -5.11 12.83 -3.51
C VAL A 53 -5.63 14.25 -3.72
N GLU A 54 -6.95 14.46 -3.65
CA GLU A 54 -7.58 15.79 -3.70
C GLU A 54 -7.13 16.66 -2.51
N GLU A 55 -6.91 16.06 -1.34
CA GLU A 55 -6.31 16.71 -0.17
C GLU A 55 -4.77 16.86 -0.25
N GLY A 56 -4.17 16.54 -1.40
CA GLY A 56 -2.76 16.74 -1.66
C GLY A 56 -1.83 15.64 -1.15
N PHE A 57 -2.32 14.44 -0.83
CA PHE A 57 -1.46 13.32 -0.43
C PHE A 57 -1.01 12.47 -1.62
N LYS A 58 0.24 12.02 -1.60
CA LYS A 58 0.67 10.86 -2.41
C LYS A 58 0.05 9.60 -1.79
N VAL A 59 -0.63 8.76 -2.56
CA VAL A 59 -1.30 7.58 -2.02
C VAL A 59 -0.80 6.31 -2.67
N LEU A 60 -0.37 5.34 -1.87
CA LEU A 60 -0.06 3.99 -2.33
C LEU A 60 -1.08 3.01 -1.78
N ARG A 61 -1.80 2.33 -2.68
CA ARG A 61 -2.54 1.11 -2.33
C ARG A 61 -1.87 -0.07 -3.01
N PHE A 62 -1.63 -1.15 -2.28
CA PHE A 62 -0.88 -2.30 -2.79
C PHE A 62 -1.52 -3.62 -2.37
N ASP A 63 -1.19 -4.68 -3.09
CA ASP A 63 -1.58 -6.04 -2.74
C ASP A 63 -0.54 -6.65 -1.80
N PHE A 64 -0.97 -7.20 -0.67
CA PHE A 64 -0.06 -7.99 0.17
C PHE A 64 0.44 -9.22 -0.60
N SER A 65 1.63 -9.73 -0.26
CA SER A 65 2.14 -10.97 -0.84
C SER A 65 1.09 -12.10 -0.76
N GLY A 66 0.97 -12.88 -1.83
CA GLY A 66 -0.04 -13.93 -1.99
C GLY A 66 -1.46 -13.46 -2.27
N ASN A 67 -1.68 -12.16 -2.53
CA ASN A 67 -3.01 -11.62 -2.87
C ASN A 67 -2.96 -10.80 -4.17
N GLY A 68 -4.11 -10.68 -4.82
CA GLY A 68 -4.28 -9.81 -5.99
C GLY A 68 -3.27 -10.11 -7.10
N GLN A 69 -2.45 -9.12 -7.43
CA GLN A 69 -1.41 -9.23 -8.46
C GLN A 69 0.02 -9.25 -7.86
N SER A 70 0.15 -9.32 -6.54
CA SER A 70 1.44 -9.56 -5.91
C SER A 70 1.83 -11.02 -6.02
N GLU A 71 3.12 -11.28 -6.12
CA GLU A 71 3.68 -12.63 -6.05
C GLU A 71 3.51 -13.24 -4.64
N GLY A 72 3.86 -14.52 -4.52
CA GLY A 72 3.76 -15.30 -3.29
C GLY A 72 2.54 -16.21 -3.25
N ASN A 73 2.51 -17.08 -2.25
CA ASN A 73 1.41 -18.00 -2.02
C ASN A 73 0.44 -17.44 -0.97
N PHE A 74 -0.86 -17.43 -1.24
CA PHE A 74 -1.89 -17.00 -0.29
C PHE A 74 -1.82 -17.76 1.04
N ALA A 75 -1.49 -19.07 1.01
CA ALA A 75 -1.32 -19.89 2.21
C ALA A 75 -0.20 -19.39 3.13
N GLU A 76 0.73 -18.59 2.61
CA GLU A 76 1.85 -17.99 3.32
C GLU A 76 1.63 -16.51 3.62
N SER A 77 0.47 -15.94 3.28
CA SER A 77 0.10 -14.55 3.54
C SER A 77 -0.32 -14.35 5.00
N ILE A 78 0.62 -14.58 5.91
CA ILE A 78 0.45 -14.44 7.36
C ILE A 78 0.76 -13.02 7.84
N TYR A 79 0.32 -12.67 9.05
CA TYR A 79 0.43 -11.30 9.56
C TYR A 79 1.85 -10.76 9.62
N SER A 80 2.84 -11.56 10.04
CA SER A 80 4.25 -11.12 10.07
C SER A 80 4.76 -10.73 8.68
N LYS A 81 4.32 -11.45 7.65
CA LYS A 81 4.65 -11.17 6.25
C LYS A 81 3.96 -9.91 5.76
N GLN A 82 2.67 -9.75 6.03
CA GLN A 82 1.90 -8.56 5.66
C GLN A 82 2.42 -7.28 6.34
N ILE A 83 2.83 -7.36 7.61
CA ILE A 83 3.46 -6.25 8.33
C ILE A 83 4.78 -5.85 7.66
N SER A 84 5.61 -6.82 7.30
CA SER A 84 6.86 -6.57 6.57
C SER A 84 6.59 -5.97 5.18
N ASP A 85 5.62 -6.48 4.43
CA ASP A 85 5.21 -5.92 3.13
C ASP A 85 4.77 -4.46 3.26
N MET A 86 4.02 -4.10 4.31
CA MET A 86 3.61 -2.72 4.56
C MET A 86 4.80 -1.81 4.91
N LYS A 87 5.79 -2.31 5.65
CA LYS A 87 7.03 -1.58 5.93
C LYS A 87 7.86 -1.37 4.66
N VAL A 88 7.91 -2.36 3.78
CA VAL A 88 8.54 -2.22 2.45
C VAL A 88 7.81 -1.16 1.62
N ALA A 89 6.47 -1.14 1.65
CA ALA A 89 5.68 -0.11 0.97
C ALA A 89 6.00 1.30 1.52
N ALA A 90 6.29 1.44 2.83
CA ALA A 90 6.75 2.70 3.41
C ALA A 90 8.16 3.11 2.95
N SER A 91 9.08 2.15 2.85
CA SER A 91 10.40 2.39 2.26
C SER A 91 10.29 2.84 0.80
N PHE A 92 9.43 2.22 0.00
CA PHE A 92 9.14 2.66 -1.37
C PHE A 92 8.59 4.09 -1.41
N MET A 93 7.65 4.45 -0.53
CA MET A 93 7.14 5.83 -0.49
C MET A 93 8.23 6.85 -0.19
N SER A 94 9.20 6.47 0.66
CA SER A 94 10.36 7.32 0.97
C SER A 94 11.24 7.56 -0.26
N THR A 95 11.43 6.55 -1.13
CA THR A 95 12.17 6.73 -2.39
C THR A 95 11.44 7.62 -3.39
N GLU A 96 10.10 7.71 -3.30
CA GLU A 96 9.26 8.61 -4.09
C GLU A 96 9.16 10.04 -3.48
N GLY A 97 10.07 10.39 -2.57
CA GLY A 97 10.18 11.74 -1.99
C GLY A 97 9.12 12.05 -0.92
N VAL A 98 8.49 11.04 -0.33
CA VAL A 98 7.59 11.21 0.81
C VAL A 98 8.42 11.26 2.09
N SER A 99 8.41 12.38 2.81
CA SER A 99 9.13 12.55 4.08
C SER A 99 8.22 12.38 5.31
N TRP A 100 6.91 12.41 5.12
CA TRP A 100 5.92 12.17 6.17
C TRP A 100 4.84 11.25 5.62
N PHE A 101 4.61 10.11 6.26
CA PHE A 101 3.57 9.18 5.81
C PHE A 101 2.70 8.68 6.96
N GLY A 102 1.46 8.35 6.62
CA GLY A 102 0.53 7.60 7.47
C GLY A 102 0.26 6.21 6.92
N LEU A 103 -0.07 5.28 7.81
CA LEU A 103 -0.54 3.94 7.47
C LEU A 103 -2.03 3.84 7.74
N ALA A 104 -2.78 3.28 6.80
CA ALA A 104 -4.20 3.02 6.96
C ALA A 104 -4.59 1.73 6.23
N GLY A 105 -5.78 1.24 6.49
CA GLY A 105 -6.30 0.07 5.80
C GLY A 105 -7.74 -0.23 6.17
N HIS A 106 -8.30 -1.23 5.50
CA HIS A 106 -9.68 -1.68 5.73
C HIS A 106 -9.70 -3.09 6.32
N SER A 107 -10.50 -3.30 7.39
CA SER A 107 -10.62 -4.59 8.09
C SER A 107 -9.24 -5.13 8.51
N MET A 108 -8.83 -6.31 8.03
CA MET A 108 -7.49 -6.86 8.25
C MET A 108 -6.36 -5.85 7.93
N GLY A 109 -6.50 -5.06 6.86
CA GLY A 109 -5.51 -4.05 6.49
C GLY A 109 -5.35 -2.95 7.54
N ALA A 110 -6.39 -2.62 8.31
CA ALA A 110 -6.30 -1.67 9.41
C ALA A 110 -5.48 -2.23 10.58
N MET A 111 -5.67 -3.52 10.89
CA MET A 111 -4.88 -4.22 11.90
C MET A 111 -3.40 -4.27 11.50
N VAL A 112 -3.10 -4.60 10.24
CA VAL A 112 -1.72 -4.60 9.72
C VAL A 112 -1.11 -3.20 9.80
N ALA A 113 -1.85 -2.15 9.46
CA ALA A 113 -1.41 -0.76 9.61
C ALA A 113 -1.05 -0.41 11.05
N LEU A 114 -1.88 -0.82 12.02
CA LEU A 114 -1.61 -0.60 13.44
C LEU A 114 -0.37 -1.34 13.92
N LEU A 115 -0.15 -2.59 13.47
CA LEU A 115 0.99 -3.40 13.88
C LEU A 115 2.31 -3.01 13.18
N ALA A 116 2.21 -2.29 12.06
CA ALA A 116 3.36 -1.84 11.29
C ALA A 116 3.89 -0.46 11.73
N ALA A 117 3.04 0.36 12.36
CA ALA A 117 3.36 1.70 12.89
C ALA A 117 4.37 1.65 14.05
#